data_AF-A0A6M0J3I9-F1
#
_entry.id   AF-A0A6M0J3I9-F1
#
_cell.length_a   1.000
_cell.length_b   1.000
_cell.length_c   1.000
_cell.angle_alpha   90.00
_cell.angle_beta   90.00
_cell.angle_gamma   90.00
#
_symmetry.space_group_name_H-M   'P 1'
#
loop_
_entity.id
_entity.type
_entity.pdbx_description
1 polymer ?
#
loop_
_entity_poly.entity_id
_entity_poly.type
_entity_poly.pdbx_seq_one_letter_code
_entity_poly.pdbx_strand_id
1 'polypeptide(L)'
;MARLDYFAPGVYIEEIDRGSRPIEGVSTAVAGFVGFTEDVRGGAELYKPMLVTTWTQYLNYFARPNSDGFTDFNAYLPFSVYGYFMNGGGRCWVTSIGTQLPGAPRPATPEPATLRINSRGNRPALRFTLRPEQASGGLVNLVIIDGSPRALPEGTEGEAPPNTGEYFTIQIRRGDELLEQYENLTMNREPSGQTATYALAALRNSMYVTVEDITQSGQPLARRPVNGQYELAPPIVAAPPDRFSQNLEGVRDDRTGVRGIFEVDEITMLACPDVMRAYQEQVLNLDQVHGIIELMISMCEGSASGDIPNPPNRMVVLDAPPDAVKPQQVVEWLNRFNRRSMFAALYYPWIKVPNPRDRGNPILVPPCGHVMGVWARTDETRGVYKAPANEVPRGVIGLGYETNFREQELLNPLGINCIRSFPNRGIRIWGARTLVEPDKTEWRYISVRRLISYIEKSLELGTQWVVFEPNDQDLWARVTRTVSNFLERIWREGALFGASPAQAFYVKCDEELNPPETRILGRLYIEVGVCPVRPAEFVVFRISQWNGIEDSE
;
A
#
# COMPACT_ATOMS: atom_id res chain seq x y z
N MET A 1 -26.20 46.63 9.26
CA MET A 1 -25.77 46.05 10.55
C MET A 1 -26.97 46.00 11.47
N ALA A 2 -27.59 44.82 11.62
CA ALA A 2 -28.65 44.64 12.60
C ALA A 2 -28.02 44.68 14.00
N ARG A 3 -28.55 45.53 14.86
CA ARG A 3 -28.15 45.66 16.26
C ARG A 3 -28.75 44.47 17.01
N LEU A 4 -27.91 43.52 17.45
CA LEU A 4 -28.34 42.43 18.31
C LEU A 4 -28.28 42.93 19.76
N ASP A 5 -29.44 43.25 20.32
CA ASP A 5 -29.58 43.58 21.73
C ASP A 5 -29.71 42.26 22.52
N TYR A 6 -28.69 41.91 23.33
CA TYR A 6 -28.77 40.78 24.26
C TYR A 6 -29.40 41.25 25.58
N PHE A 7 -30.55 40.68 25.95
CA PHE A 7 -31.39 41.20 27.04
C PHE A 7 -31.26 40.46 28.40
N ALA A 8 -30.30 39.54 28.56
CA ALA A 8 -30.08 38.85 29.83
C ALA A 8 -28.60 38.46 30.06
N PRO A 9 -28.15 38.23 31.30
CA PRO A 9 -26.85 37.63 31.58
C PRO A 9 -26.86 36.14 31.18
N GLY A 10 -25.93 35.71 30.33
CA GLY A 10 -25.79 34.33 29.88
C GLY A 10 -24.55 34.10 29.03
N VAL A 11 -24.25 32.84 28.72
CA VAL A 11 -23.25 32.48 27.70
C VAL A 11 -23.97 32.35 26.36
N TYR A 12 -23.61 33.20 25.40
CA TYR A 12 -24.14 33.18 24.04
C TYR A 12 -23.10 32.57 23.11
N ILE A 13 -23.52 31.59 22.31
CA ILE A 13 -22.68 30.97 21.27
C ILE A 13 -23.22 31.50 19.94
N GLU A 14 -22.41 32.31 19.26
CA GLU A 14 -22.67 32.72 17.88
C GLU A 14 -21.77 31.93 16.94
N GLU A 15 -22.39 31.30 15.95
CA GLU A 15 -21.67 30.67 14.86
C GLU A 15 -21.35 31.74 13.81
N ILE A 16 -20.16 32.31 13.93
CA ILE A 16 -19.59 33.18 12.91
C ILE A 16 -18.95 32.27 11.85
N ASP A 17 -19.34 32.42 10.59
CA ASP A 17 -18.71 31.70 9.49
C ASP A 17 -17.25 32.20 9.34
N ARG A 18 -16.31 31.47 9.97
CA ARG A 18 -14.91 31.87 10.08
C ARG A 18 -14.14 31.58 8.80
N GLY A 19 -14.51 32.23 7.70
CA GLY A 19 -13.71 32.27 6.47
C GLY A 19 -13.21 30.92 5.94
N SER A 20 -12.22 30.95 5.06
CA SER A 20 -11.60 29.76 4.47
C SER A 20 -10.79 28.98 5.51
N ARG A 21 -10.96 27.65 5.54
CA ARG A 21 -10.17 26.75 6.40
C ARG A 21 -8.68 26.77 5.99
N PRO A 22 -7.73 26.69 6.94
CA PRO A 22 -6.31 26.54 6.62
C PRO A 22 -6.06 25.30 5.77
N ILE A 23 -5.09 25.38 4.85
CA ILE A 23 -4.67 24.22 4.04
C ILE A 23 -3.85 23.27 4.93
N GLU A 24 -4.34 22.05 5.07
CA GLU A 24 -3.63 20.95 5.70
C GLU A 24 -2.75 20.23 4.68
N GLY A 25 -1.63 19.70 5.17
CA GLY A 25 -0.73 18.90 4.35
C GLY A 25 -1.30 17.52 4.07
N VAL A 26 -1.18 17.05 2.82
CA VAL A 26 -1.53 15.66 2.50
C VAL A 26 -0.51 14.67 3.02
N SER A 27 -0.89 13.39 3.13
CA SER A 27 0.07 12.34 3.43
C SER A 27 1.15 12.29 2.33
N THR A 28 2.40 12.09 2.73
CA THR A 28 3.55 12.02 1.81
C THR A 28 4.10 10.61 1.65
N ALA A 29 3.65 9.66 2.49
CA ALA A 29 4.28 8.36 2.66
C ALA A 29 3.27 7.20 2.80
N VAL A 30 2.38 7.07 1.82
CA VAL A 30 1.54 5.87 1.62
C VAL A 30 2.07 5.08 0.44
N ALA A 31 2.51 3.85 0.70
CA ALA A 31 3.03 2.95 -0.32
C ALA A 31 1.94 2.12 -0.99
N GLY A 32 2.10 1.83 -2.28
CA GLY A 32 1.40 0.77 -3.01
C GLY A 32 2.38 -0.32 -3.43
N PHE A 33 2.03 -1.57 -3.19
CA PHE A 33 2.83 -2.72 -3.59
C PHE A 33 2.02 -3.70 -4.42
N VAL A 34 2.60 -4.17 -5.52
CA VAL A 34 2.00 -5.20 -6.39
C VAL A 34 2.95 -6.40 -6.47
N GLY A 35 2.45 -7.61 -6.21
CA GLY A 35 3.29 -8.80 -6.29
C GLY A 35 2.65 -10.07 -5.74
N PHE A 36 3.41 -11.16 -5.66
CA PHE A 36 2.91 -12.46 -5.23
C PHE A 36 2.87 -12.55 -3.70
N THR A 37 1.83 -13.16 -3.16
CA THR A 37 1.68 -13.40 -1.72
C THR A 37 1.74 -14.89 -1.42
N GLU A 38 1.81 -15.27 -0.14
CA GLU A 38 1.75 -16.69 0.24
C GLU A 38 0.31 -17.21 0.18
N ASP A 39 -0.64 -16.39 0.59
CA ASP A 39 -2.07 -16.71 0.60
C ASP A 39 -2.91 -15.45 0.29
N VAL A 40 -4.22 -15.60 0.18
CA VAL A 40 -5.19 -14.49 0.11
C VAL A 40 -6.43 -14.88 0.94
N ARG A 41 -6.69 -14.15 2.03
CA ARG A 41 -7.78 -14.42 2.98
C ARG A 41 -8.20 -13.15 3.73
N GLY A 42 -9.21 -13.26 4.60
CA GLY A 42 -9.63 -12.16 5.48
C GLY A 42 -10.21 -10.97 4.70
N GLY A 43 -11.02 -11.28 3.69
CA GLY A 43 -11.59 -10.30 2.76
C GLY A 43 -10.64 -9.76 1.69
N ALA A 44 -9.36 -10.15 1.67
CA ALA A 44 -8.48 -9.85 0.55
C ALA A 44 -8.89 -10.65 -0.70
N GLU A 45 -8.67 -10.06 -1.86
CA GLU A 45 -8.96 -10.67 -3.16
C GLU A 45 -7.74 -10.57 -4.07
N LEU A 46 -7.60 -11.54 -4.98
CA LEU A 46 -6.57 -11.46 -6.00
C LEU A 46 -6.81 -10.24 -6.90
N TYR A 47 -5.70 -9.64 -7.32
CA TYR A 47 -5.59 -8.47 -8.17
C TYR A 47 -6.26 -7.20 -7.63
N LYS A 48 -6.89 -7.21 -6.45
CA LYS A 48 -7.47 -6.01 -5.85
C LYS A 48 -6.59 -5.43 -4.74
N PRO A 49 -6.50 -4.10 -4.63
CA PRO A 49 -5.73 -3.45 -3.57
C PRO A 49 -6.41 -3.62 -2.21
N MET A 50 -5.63 -4.05 -1.21
CA MET A 50 -6.05 -4.18 0.19
C MET A 50 -5.19 -3.28 1.08
N LEU A 51 -5.83 -2.52 1.97
CA LEU A 51 -5.13 -1.67 2.95
C LEU A 51 -4.47 -2.53 4.04
N VAL A 52 -3.20 -2.26 4.28
CA VAL A 52 -2.38 -2.92 5.30
C VAL A 52 -1.66 -1.84 6.12
N THR A 53 -1.87 -1.84 7.43
CA THR A 53 -1.31 -0.84 8.35
C THR A 53 -0.16 -1.39 9.20
N THR A 54 -0.03 -2.71 9.30
CA THR A 54 1.02 -3.38 10.06
C THR A 54 1.42 -4.70 9.41
N TRP A 55 2.61 -5.22 9.74
CA TRP A 55 3.01 -6.57 9.33
C TRP A 55 2.07 -7.67 9.83
N THR A 56 1.50 -7.52 11.04
CA THR A 56 0.53 -8.49 11.55
C THR A 56 -0.73 -8.52 10.69
N GLN A 57 -1.20 -7.35 10.24
CA GLN A 57 -2.32 -7.27 9.30
C GLN A 57 -1.97 -7.86 7.93
N TYR A 58 -0.73 -7.67 7.46
CA TYR A 58 -0.25 -8.34 6.24
C TYR A 58 -0.37 -9.86 6.37
N LEU A 59 0.11 -10.45 7.47
CA LEU A 59 0.01 -11.89 7.72
C LEU A 59 -1.45 -12.37 7.80
N ASN A 60 -2.35 -11.54 8.33
CA ASN A 60 -3.76 -11.89 8.40
C ASN A 60 -4.42 -11.99 7.02
N TYR A 61 -3.97 -11.20 6.04
CA TYR A 61 -4.57 -11.18 4.70
C TYR A 61 -3.81 -12.02 3.67
N PHE A 62 -2.50 -12.12 3.80
CA PHE A 62 -1.61 -12.56 2.72
C PHE A 62 -0.67 -13.71 3.08
N ALA A 63 -0.82 -14.27 4.28
CA ALA A 63 -0.06 -15.41 4.77
C ALA A 63 -0.98 -16.56 5.20
N ARG A 64 -0.48 -17.79 5.11
CA ARG A 64 -1.17 -18.96 5.68
C ARG A 64 -1.30 -18.80 7.21
N PRO A 65 -2.31 -19.43 7.86
CA PRO A 65 -2.43 -19.38 9.31
C PRO A 65 -1.15 -19.86 10.02
N ASN A 66 -0.64 -19.05 10.96
CA ASN A 66 0.61 -19.28 11.70
C ASN A 66 1.89 -19.31 10.84
N SER A 67 1.84 -18.75 9.65
CA SER A 67 2.99 -18.59 8.77
C SER A 67 3.75 -17.29 9.03
N ASP A 68 4.98 -17.22 8.54
CA ASP A 68 5.81 -16.01 8.51
C ASP A 68 5.50 -15.10 7.31
N GLY A 69 4.61 -15.52 6.40
CA GLY A 69 4.15 -14.76 5.23
C GLY A 69 5.09 -14.72 4.04
N PHE A 70 6.28 -15.33 4.14
CA PHE A 70 7.18 -15.50 3.01
C PHE A 70 6.75 -16.72 2.18
N THR A 71 6.96 -16.66 0.87
CA THR A 71 6.52 -17.73 -0.04
C THR A 71 7.60 -18.78 -0.28
N ASP A 72 7.18 -20.02 -0.54
CA ASP A 72 8.08 -21.16 -0.83
C ASP A 72 8.79 -21.03 -2.19
N PHE A 73 8.32 -20.11 -3.04
CA PHE A 73 8.91 -19.76 -4.32
C PHE A 73 9.62 -18.40 -4.29
N ASN A 74 10.01 -17.90 -3.11
CA ASN A 74 10.84 -16.70 -2.96
C ASN A 74 10.29 -15.46 -3.70
N ALA A 75 8.99 -15.20 -3.58
CA ALA A 75 8.40 -13.93 -4.02
C ALA A 75 9.05 -12.76 -3.28
N TYR A 76 9.20 -11.63 -3.96
CA TYR A 76 9.85 -10.42 -3.45
C TYR A 76 8.90 -9.47 -2.74
N LEU A 77 7.59 -9.53 -3.00
CA LEU A 77 6.61 -8.68 -2.34
C LEU A 77 6.63 -8.80 -0.80
N PRO A 78 6.63 -10.00 -0.17
CA PRO A 78 6.68 -10.10 1.29
C PRO A 78 7.91 -9.43 1.89
N PHE A 79 9.09 -9.61 1.27
CA PHE A 79 10.34 -8.94 1.70
C PHE A 79 10.27 -7.43 1.54
N SER A 80 9.61 -6.95 0.47
CA SER A 80 9.46 -5.51 0.21
C SER A 80 8.54 -4.85 1.22
N VAL A 81 7.38 -5.46 1.50
CA VAL A 81 6.42 -4.98 2.51
C VAL A 81 7.02 -5.05 3.91
N TYR A 82 7.70 -6.14 4.26
CA TYR A 82 8.39 -6.25 5.55
C TYR A 82 9.49 -5.20 5.70
N GLY A 83 10.31 -5.01 4.66
CA GLY A 83 11.35 -3.99 4.59
C GLY A 83 10.82 -2.58 4.72
N TYR A 84 9.65 -2.30 4.13
CA TYR A 84 8.94 -1.03 4.25
C TYR A 84 8.59 -0.73 5.72
N PHE A 85 7.87 -1.64 6.39
CA PHE A 85 7.50 -1.46 7.80
C PHE A 85 8.73 -1.35 8.72
N MET A 86 9.75 -2.19 8.52
CA MET A 86 11.00 -2.13 9.31
C MET A 86 11.70 -0.77 9.21
N ASN A 87 11.59 -0.13 8.05
CA ASN A 87 12.27 1.12 7.77
C ASN A 87 11.47 2.37 8.14
N GLY A 88 10.29 2.24 8.75
CA GLY A 88 9.45 3.37 9.17
C GLY A 88 8.29 3.66 8.20
N GLY A 89 7.98 2.72 7.31
CA GLY A 89 6.75 2.73 6.56
C GLY A 89 5.53 2.66 7.48
N GLY A 90 4.56 3.54 7.25
CA GLY A 90 3.25 3.51 7.90
C GLY A 90 2.29 2.59 7.16
N ARG A 91 1.06 3.04 6.88
CA ARG A 91 0.12 2.28 6.06
C ARG A 91 0.59 2.10 4.61
N CYS A 92 0.19 1.01 3.99
CA CYS A 92 0.39 0.71 2.58
C CYS A 92 -0.79 -0.05 1.98
N TRP A 93 -0.90 -0.07 0.66
CA TRP A 93 -1.82 -0.91 -0.09
C TRP A 93 -1.06 -2.04 -0.74
N VAL A 94 -1.63 -3.24 -0.70
CA VAL A 94 -1.04 -4.44 -1.31
C VAL A 94 -2.04 -5.06 -2.28
N THR A 95 -1.60 -5.28 -3.50
CA THR A 95 -2.32 -6.02 -4.54
C THR A 95 -1.62 -7.35 -4.77
N SER A 96 -2.24 -8.45 -4.32
CA SER A 96 -1.73 -9.80 -4.60
C SER A 96 -2.02 -10.18 -6.05
N ILE A 97 -1.01 -10.57 -6.81
CA ILE A 97 -1.16 -11.03 -8.22
C ILE A 97 -1.17 -12.55 -8.35
N GLY A 98 -1.15 -13.26 -7.22
CA GLY A 98 -1.15 -14.71 -7.17
C GLY A 98 -0.52 -15.24 -5.88
N THR A 99 -0.91 -16.45 -5.50
CA THR A 99 -0.32 -17.20 -4.37
C THR A 99 0.67 -18.26 -4.83
N GLN A 100 0.86 -18.38 -6.15
CA GLN A 100 1.74 -19.34 -6.83
C GLN A 100 2.23 -18.69 -8.13
N LEU A 101 3.34 -19.20 -8.68
CA LEU A 101 3.79 -18.80 -10.01
C LEU A 101 2.78 -19.24 -11.09
N PRO A 102 2.52 -18.42 -12.12
CA PRO A 102 1.71 -18.81 -13.26
C PRO A 102 2.21 -20.10 -13.91
N GLY A 103 1.29 -21.02 -14.21
CA GLY A 103 1.62 -22.33 -14.77
C GLY A 103 2.22 -23.34 -13.77
N ALA A 104 2.24 -23.05 -12.47
CA ALA A 104 2.62 -24.04 -11.45
C ALA A 104 1.80 -25.34 -11.60
N PRO A 105 2.42 -26.52 -11.43
CA PRO A 105 1.73 -27.80 -11.59
C PRO A 105 0.49 -27.86 -10.71
N ARG A 106 -0.68 -28.05 -11.33
CA ARG A 106 -1.91 -28.27 -10.56
C ARG A 106 -1.75 -29.60 -9.82
N PRO A 107 -1.92 -29.63 -8.48
CA PRO A 107 -1.91 -30.89 -7.76
C PRO A 107 -2.90 -31.87 -8.39
N ALA A 108 -2.47 -33.11 -8.65
CA ALA A 108 -3.31 -34.14 -9.27
C ALA A 108 -4.59 -34.42 -8.46
N THR A 109 -4.58 -34.07 -7.18
CA THR A 109 -5.75 -33.97 -6.31
C THR A 109 -5.74 -32.55 -5.73
N PRO A 110 -6.71 -31.68 -6.06
CA PRO A 110 -6.75 -30.35 -5.44
C PRO A 110 -6.83 -30.54 -3.92
N GLU A 111 -5.98 -29.84 -3.17
CA GLU A 111 -6.10 -29.85 -1.72
C GLU A 111 -7.51 -29.39 -1.35
N PRO A 112 -8.24 -30.16 -0.51
CA PRO A 112 -9.55 -29.75 -0.10
C PRO A 112 -9.45 -28.42 0.65
N ALA A 113 -10.29 -27.46 0.31
CA ALA A 113 -10.44 -26.25 1.10
C ALA A 113 -10.96 -26.66 2.47
N THR A 114 -10.13 -26.58 3.50
CA THR A 114 -10.46 -27.00 4.87
C THR A 114 -10.33 -25.84 5.85
N LEU A 115 -11.22 -25.82 6.82
CA LEU A 115 -11.28 -24.83 7.89
C LEU A 115 -11.39 -25.56 9.22
N ARG A 116 -10.44 -25.29 10.12
CA ARG A 116 -10.45 -25.82 11.48
C ARG A 116 -10.98 -24.76 12.45
N ILE A 117 -11.99 -25.13 13.23
CA ILE A 117 -12.57 -24.30 14.28
C ILE A 117 -12.25 -24.90 15.64
N ASN A 118 -11.76 -24.07 16.55
CA ASN A 118 -11.44 -24.46 17.93
C ASN A 118 -12.61 -24.14 18.88
N SER A 119 -12.61 -24.75 20.07
CA SER A 119 -13.50 -24.43 21.19
C SER A 119 -12.95 -23.28 22.04
N ARG A 120 -13.75 -22.78 23.00
CA ARG A 120 -13.38 -21.64 23.87
C ARG A 120 -12.06 -21.87 24.64
N GLY A 121 -11.68 -23.13 24.88
CA GLY A 121 -10.40 -23.50 25.49
C GLY A 121 -9.23 -23.64 24.50
N ASN A 122 -9.38 -23.12 23.28
CA ASN A 122 -8.45 -23.26 22.15
C ASN A 122 -8.12 -24.72 21.78
N ARG A 123 -9.05 -25.65 22.03
CA ARG A 123 -8.92 -27.06 21.64
C ARG A 123 -9.62 -27.30 20.30
N PRO A 124 -9.13 -28.19 19.42
CA PRO A 124 -9.84 -28.52 18.18
C PRO A 124 -11.28 -28.98 18.44
N ALA A 125 -12.23 -28.43 17.68
CA ALA A 125 -13.65 -28.76 17.77
C ALA A 125 -14.16 -29.40 16.48
N LEU A 126 -14.26 -28.61 15.41
CA LEU A 126 -14.80 -29.06 14.12
C LEU A 126 -13.81 -28.76 13.00
N ARG A 127 -13.75 -29.62 12.00
CA ARG A 127 -13.12 -29.35 10.71
C ARG A 127 -14.20 -29.33 9.63
N PHE A 128 -14.28 -28.24 8.90
CA PHE A 128 -15.12 -28.10 7.72
C PHE A 128 -14.28 -28.28 6.47
N THR A 129 -14.86 -28.91 5.46
CA THR A 129 -14.26 -29.00 4.13
C THR A 129 -15.27 -28.53 3.10
N LEU A 130 -14.88 -27.64 2.19
CA LEU A 130 -15.73 -27.22 1.09
C LEU A 130 -15.90 -28.39 0.12
N ARG A 131 -17.13 -28.66 -0.28
CA ARG A 131 -17.39 -29.68 -1.29
C ARG A 131 -16.77 -29.25 -2.64
N PRO A 132 -16.03 -30.13 -3.34
CA PRO A 132 -15.38 -29.79 -4.60
C PRO A 132 -16.33 -29.21 -5.65
N GLU A 133 -17.58 -29.67 -5.68
CA GLU A 133 -18.63 -29.21 -6.59
C GLU A 133 -18.99 -27.73 -6.37
N GLN A 134 -18.71 -27.19 -5.19
CA GLN A 134 -19.01 -25.81 -4.82
C GLN A 134 -17.83 -24.86 -4.99
N ALA A 135 -16.65 -25.37 -5.36
CA ALA A 135 -15.44 -24.56 -5.47
C ALA A 135 -15.56 -23.44 -6.52
N SER A 136 -16.33 -23.67 -7.60
CA SER A 136 -16.62 -22.64 -8.62
C SER A 136 -17.51 -21.51 -8.12
N GLY A 137 -18.29 -21.74 -7.07
CA GLY A 137 -19.16 -20.73 -6.46
C GLY A 137 -18.42 -19.76 -5.54
N GLY A 138 -17.11 -19.92 -5.37
CA GLY A 138 -16.28 -19.04 -4.55
C GLY A 138 -16.37 -19.32 -3.05
N LEU A 139 -15.96 -18.33 -2.26
CA LEU A 139 -15.88 -18.40 -0.80
C LEU A 139 -17.25 -18.61 -0.14
N VAL A 140 -17.25 -19.38 0.96
CA VAL A 140 -18.40 -19.61 1.83
C VAL A 140 -18.07 -19.15 3.25
N ASN A 141 -18.99 -18.43 3.90
CA ASN A 141 -18.89 -17.99 5.28
C ASN A 141 -19.67 -18.91 6.21
N LEU A 142 -18.99 -19.49 7.19
CA LEU A 142 -19.61 -20.22 8.29
C LEU A 142 -19.80 -19.29 9.48
N VAL A 143 -21.05 -19.03 9.87
CA VAL A 143 -21.39 -18.20 11.01
C VAL A 143 -21.90 -19.10 12.14
N ILE A 144 -21.17 -19.10 13.25
CA ILE A 144 -21.50 -19.86 14.46
C ILE A 144 -21.97 -18.88 15.52
N ILE A 145 -23.20 -19.06 16.00
CA ILE A 145 -23.83 -18.22 17.01
C ILE A 145 -24.46 -19.07 18.12
N ASP A 146 -24.82 -18.41 19.21
CA ASP A 146 -25.58 -19.05 20.29
C ASP A 146 -26.92 -19.57 19.79
N GLY A 147 -27.26 -20.77 20.26
CA GLY A 147 -28.51 -21.46 19.97
C GLY A 147 -29.21 -21.84 21.26
N SER A 148 -30.36 -22.48 21.11
CA SER A 148 -31.18 -22.99 22.21
C SER A 148 -31.58 -24.45 21.92
N PRO A 149 -31.94 -25.25 22.93
CA PRO A 149 -32.57 -26.54 22.68
C PRO A 149 -33.91 -26.34 21.95
N ARG A 150 -34.41 -27.40 21.30
CA ARG A 150 -35.74 -27.39 20.67
C ARG A 150 -36.80 -27.13 21.73
N ALA A 151 -37.75 -26.28 21.38
CA ALA A 151 -38.95 -26.09 22.18
C ALA A 151 -39.77 -27.39 22.19
N LEU A 152 -40.48 -27.61 23.30
CA LEU A 152 -41.45 -28.70 23.38
C LEU A 152 -42.58 -28.47 22.35
N PRO A 153 -43.03 -29.51 21.63
CA PRO A 153 -44.19 -29.41 20.76
C PRO A 153 -45.41 -28.85 21.50
N GLU A 154 -46.21 -28.02 20.84
CA GLU A 154 -47.44 -27.49 21.43
C GLU A 154 -48.31 -28.63 21.98
N GLY A 155 -48.68 -28.55 23.26
CA GLY A 155 -49.52 -29.54 23.94
C GLY A 155 -48.78 -30.70 24.61
N THR A 156 -47.44 -30.70 24.67
CA THR A 156 -46.70 -31.67 25.51
C THR A 156 -46.59 -31.20 26.97
N GLU A 157 -46.94 -32.08 27.92
CA GLU A 157 -46.73 -31.85 29.35
C GLU A 157 -45.26 -32.08 29.72
N GLY A 158 -44.59 -31.06 30.28
CA GLY A 158 -43.21 -31.14 30.75
C GLY A 158 -42.52 -29.78 30.80
N GLU A 159 -41.38 -29.70 31.51
CA GLU A 159 -40.51 -28.51 31.47
C GLU A 159 -39.64 -28.54 30.22
N ALA A 160 -39.48 -27.38 29.58
CA ALA A 160 -38.59 -27.24 28.44
C ALA A 160 -37.15 -27.59 28.83
N PRO A 161 -36.37 -28.24 27.94
CA PRO A 161 -34.98 -28.57 28.25
C PRO A 161 -34.18 -27.31 28.63
N PRO A 162 -33.37 -27.35 29.71
CA PRO A 162 -32.61 -26.18 30.13
C PRO A 162 -31.57 -25.80 29.08
N ASN A 163 -31.42 -24.51 28.80
CA ASN A 163 -30.33 -24.04 27.95
C ASN A 163 -29.03 -24.00 28.76
N THR A 164 -28.24 -25.06 28.63
CA THR A 164 -26.94 -25.24 29.29
C THR A 164 -25.82 -24.38 28.67
N GLY A 165 -26.11 -23.62 27.62
CA GLY A 165 -25.13 -22.90 26.82
C GLY A 165 -24.33 -23.80 25.87
N GLU A 166 -24.62 -25.11 25.79
CA GLU A 166 -23.94 -26.01 24.87
C GLU A 166 -24.49 -25.92 23.44
N TYR A 167 -25.69 -25.34 23.26
CA TYR A 167 -26.42 -25.34 22.01
C TYR A 167 -26.04 -24.17 21.10
N PHE A 168 -25.93 -24.43 19.81
CA PHE A 168 -25.49 -23.43 18.82
C PHE A 168 -26.24 -23.56 17.50
N THR A 169 -26.11 -22.53 16.68
CA THR A 169 -26.59 -22.51 15.30
C THR A 169 -25.41 -22.32 14.37
N ILE A 170 -25.43 -23.05 13.24
CA ILE A 170 -24.49 -22.83 12.14
C ILE A 170 -25.29 -22.30 10.95
N GLN A 171 -24.87 -21.15 10.42
CA GLN A 171 -25.32 -20.63 9.13
C GLN A 171 -24.19 -20.75 8.11
N ILE A 172 -24.53 -21.20 6.91
CA ILE A 172 -23.66 -21.23 5.74
C ILE A 172 -24.13 -20.11 4.82
N ARG A 173 -23.25 -19.16 4.51
CA ARG A 173 -23.59 -17.96 3.74
C ARG A 173 -22.63 -17.76 2.57
N ARG A 174 -23.09 -17.06 1.54
CA ARG A 174 -22.24 -16.55 0.45
C ARG A 174 -22.59 -15.09 0.22
N GLY A 175 -21.63 -14.19 0.53
CA GLY A 175 -21.96 -12.78 0.70
C GLY A 175 -23.07 -12.60 1.76
N ASP A 176 -24.12 -11.86 1.40
CA ASP A 176 -25.28 -11.65 2.26
C ASP A 176 -26.33 -12.78 2.17
N GLU A 177 -26.22 -13.67 1.19
CA GLU A 177 -27.16 -14.77 0.97
C GLU A 177 -26.97 -15.89 2.01
N LEU A 178 -28.05 -16.29 2.67
CA LEU A 178 -28.08 -17.45 3.55
C LEU A 178 -28.37 -18.71 2.73
N LEU A 179 -27.39 -19.61 2.62
CA LEU A 179 -27.47 -20.84 1.83
C LEU A 179 -28.10 -21.99 2.62
N GLU A 180 -27.62 -22.24 3.84
CA GLU A 180 -28.13 -23.28 4.73
C GLU A 180 -28.08 -22.79 6.19
N GLN A 181 -29.06 -23.20 7.00
CA GLN A 181 -29.10 -22.91 8.43
C GLN A 181 -29.45 -24.17 9.21
N TYR A 182 -28.67 -24.42 10.26
CA TYR A 182 -28.81 -25.58 11.13
C TYR A 182 -28.90 -25.12 12.58
N GLU A 183 -30.08 -25.26 13.17
CA GLU A 183 -30.39 -24.79 14.52
C GLU A 183 -30.40 -25.95 15.54
N ASN A 184 -30.42 -25.58 16.83
CA ASN A 184 -30.48 -26.51 17.95
C ASN A 184 -29.38 -27.58 17.90
N LEU A 185 -28.16 -27.19 17.53
CA LEU A 185 -27.03 -28.10 17.40
C LEU A 185 -26.33 -28.30 18.74
N THR A 186 -25.78 -29.49 18.97
CA THR A 186 -24.90 -29.79 20.11
C THR A 186 -23.71 -30.64 19.67
N MET A 187 -22.64 -30.61 20.46
CA MET A 187 -21.50 -31.54 20.35
C MET A 187 -21.69 -32.83 21.16
N ASN A 188 -22.85 -33.02 21.79
CA ASN A 188 -23.24 -34.32 22.34
C ASN A 188 -23.46 -35.31 21.18
N ARG A 189 -22.77 -36.47 21.20
CA ARG A 189 -22.82 -37.49 20.14
C ARG A 189 -24.12 -38.29 20.16
N GLU A 190 -24.77 -38.36 21.32
CA GLU A 190 -26.05 -39.06 21.53
C GLU A 190 -27.05 -38.09 22.19
N PRO A 191 -27.45 -37.00 21.51
CA PRO A 191 -28.44 -36.10 22.05
C PRO A 191 -29.82 -36.76 22.04
N SER A 192 -30.66 -36.44 23.01
CA SER A 192 -32.09 -36.74 22.90
C SER A 192 -32.62 -36.07 21.63
N GLY A 193 -33.13 -36.86 20.69
CA GLY A 193 -33.61 -36.36 19.39
C GLY A 193 -34.73 -35.34 19.50
N GLN A 194 -35.40 -35.26 20.65
CA GLN A 194 -36.41 -34.24 20.95
C GLN A 194 -35.79 -32.88 21.34
N THR A 195 -34.54 -32.85 21.82
CA THR A 195 -33.92 -31.66 22.40
C THR A 195 -32.95 -30.96 21.45
N ALA A 196 -32.12 -31.70 20.72
CA ALA A 196 -31.09 -31.14 19.84
C ALA A 196 -30.60 -32.18 18.84
N THR A 197 -29.88 -31.73 17.81
CA THR A 197 -29.20 -32.62 16.86
C THR A 197 -27.70 -32.56 17.05
N TYR A 198 -27.03 -33.71 16.95
CA TYR A 198 -25.57 -33.74 16.91
C TYR A 198 -25.08 -33.04 15.64
N ALA A 199 -24.12 -32.11 15.76
CA ALA A 199 -23.69 -31.25 14.67
C ALA A 199 -23.33 -32.03 13.38
N LEU A 200 -22.57 -33.13 13.47
CA LEU A 200 -22.20 -33.93 12.29
C LEU A 200 -23.41 -34.60 11.63
N ALA A 201 -24.38 -35.04 12.43
CA ALA A 201 -25.59 -35.67 11.91
C ALA A 201 -26.45 -34.66 11.15
N ALA A 202 -26.58 -33.44 11.67
CA ALA A 202 -27.32 -32.36 11.03
C ALA A 202 -26.71 -31.95 9.67
N LEU A 203 -25.39 -31.79 9.62
CA LEU A 203 -24.68 -31.33 8.42
C LEU A 203 -24.28 -32.47 7.46
N ARG A 204 -24.61 -33.73 7.75
CA ARG A 204 -24.25 -34.89 6.91
C ARG A 204 -24.63 -34.71 5.44
N ASN A 205 -25.77 -34.08 5.20
CA ASN A 205 -26.35 -33.87 3.87
C ASN A 205 -26.24 -32.41 3.40
N SER A 206 -25.39 -31.59 4.03
CA SER A 206 -25.11 -30.23 3.53
C SER A 206 -24.64 -30.29 2.08
N MET A 207 -25.18 -29.42 1.24
CA MET A 207 -24.81 -29.28 -0.17
C MET A 207 -23.48 -28.53 -0.35
N TYR A 208 -23.00 -27.86 0.70
CA TYR A 208 -21.84 -26.97 0.63
C TYR A 208 -20.60 -27.48 1.32
N VAL A 209 -20.77 -28.10 2.49
CA VAL A 209 -19.63 -28.51 3.31
C VAL A 209 -19.75 -29.96 3.75
N THR A 210 -18.61 -30.57 4.04
CA THR A 210 -18.53 -31.73 4.93
C THR A 210 -17.94 -31.29 6.26
N VAL A 211 -18.32 -31.97 7.34
CA VAL A 211 -17.86 -31.66 8.68
C VAL A 211 -17.32 -32.91 9.38
N GLU A 212 -16.19 -32.75 10.07
CA GLU A 212 -15.56 -33.77 10.91
C GLU A 212 -15.50 -33.27 12.36
N ASP A 213 -15.80 -34.17 13.30
CA ASP A 213 -15.59 -33.96 14.73
C ASP A 213 -14.15 -34.34 15.06
N ILE A 214 -13.32 -33.34 15.36
CA ILE A 214 -11.89 -33.50 15.65
C ILE A 214 -11.58 -33.32 17.14
N THR A 215 -12.62 -33.42 17.99
CA THR A 215 -12.46 -33.35 19.44
C THR A 215 -11.86 -34.64 20.01
N GLN A 216 -11.05 -34.50 21.07
CA GLN A 216 -10.46 -35.64 21.78
C GLN A 216 -11.38 -36.18 22.89
N SER A 217 -11.71 -35.35 23.88
CA SER A 217 -12.55 -35.72 25.02
C SER A 217 -13.09 -34.48 25.75
N GLY A 218 -14.25 -34.59 26.38
CA GLY A 218 -14.81 -33.54 27.25
C GLY A 218 -16.34 -33.43 27.17
N GLN A 219 -16.90 -32.62 28.07
CA GLN A 219 -18.33 -32.28 28.07
C GLN A 219 -18.72 -31.57 26.76
N PRO A 220 -19.97 -31.71 26.28
CA PRO A 220 -20.45 -31.05 25.07
C PRO A 220 -20.16 -29.55 25.02
N LEU A 221 -20.40 -28.83 26.12
CA LEU A 221 -20.10 -27.40 26.25
C LEU A 221 -18.62 -27.07 26.01
N ALA A 222 -17.70 -27.90 26.51
CA ALA A 222 -16.26 -27.70 26.34
C ALA A 222 -15.76 -28.04 24.92
N ARG A 223 -16.51 -28.89 24.21
CA ARG A 223 -16.25 -29.33 22.83
C ARG A 223 -16.86 -28.41 21.79
N ARG A 224 -17.80 -27.55 22.19
CA ARG A 224 -18.52 -26.62 21.32
C ARG A 224 -17.54 -25.69 20.56
N PRO A 225 -17.72 -25.51 19.23
CA PRO A 225 -16.94 -24.53 18.47
C PRO A 225 -17.18 -23.11 18.97
N VAL A 226 -16.16 -22.24 18.88
CA VAL A 226 -16.30 -20.83 19.25
C VAL A 226 -17.26 -20.12 18.30
N ASN A 227 -18.09 -19.23 18.84
CA ASN A 227 -18.93 -18.36 18.02
C ASN A 227 -18.06 -17.42 17.20
N GLY A 228 -18.44 -17.18 15.96
CA GLY A 228 -17.68 -16.33 15.06
C GLY A 228 -18.10 -16.52 13.62
N GLN A 229 -17.51 -15.71 12.75
CA GLN A 229 -17.61 -15.86 11.31
C GLN A 229 -16.29 -16.42 10.79
N TYR A 230 -16.36 -17.45 9.97
CA TYR A 230 -15.19 -18.17 9.48
C TYR A 230 -15.27 -18.33 7.97
N GLU A 231 -14.22 -17.91 7.27
CA GLU A 231 -14.11 -18.00 5.82
C GLU A 231 -13.61 -19.40 5.40
N LEU A 232 -14.31 -19.98 4.42
CA LEU A 232 -13.94 -21.23 3.76
C LEU A 232 -13.82 -20.97 2.25
N ALA A 233 -12.62 -20.64 1.80
CA ALA A 233 -12.32 -20.30 0.41
C ALA A 233 -11.87 -21.53 -0.39
N PRO A 234 -12.30 -21.68 -1.66
CA PRO A 234 -11.72 -22.69 -2.55
C PRO A 234 -10.22 -22.41 -2.81
N PRO A 235 -9.44 -23.44 -3.18
CA PRO A 235 -8.03 -23.23 -3.50
C PRO A 235 -7.87 -22.29 -4.69
N ILE A 236 -7.01 -21.29 -4.54
CA ILE A 236 -6.67 -20.37 -5.61
C ILE A 236 -5.89 -21.13 -6.69
N VAL A 237 -6.40 -21.10 -7.92
CA VAL A 237 -5.72 -21.68 -9.08
C VAL A 237 -4.92 -20.58 -9.77
N ALA A 238 -3.62 -20.83 -9.97
CA ALA A 238 -2.75 -19.90 -10.69
C ALA A 238 -3.31 -19.61 -12.09
N ALA A 239 -3.24 -18.34 -12.50
CA ALA A 239 -3.60 -17.98 -13.87
C ALA A 239 -2.67 -18.70 -14.86
N PRO A 240 -3.17 -19.03 -16.07
CA PRO A 240 -2.30 -19.56 -17.11
C PRO A 240 -1.29 -18.47 -17.54
N PRO A 241 -0.02 -18.84 -17.87
CA PRO A 241 1.05 -17.86 -18.10
C PRO A 241 0.75 -16.85 -19.22
N ASP A 242 0.03 -17.27 -20.27
CA ASP A 242 -0.34 -16.45 -21.43
C ASP A 242 -1.21 -15.24 -21.06
N ARG A 243 -1.99 -15.33 -19.98
CA ARG A 243 -2.84 -14.24 -19.48
C ARG A 243 -2.22 -13.43 -18.34
N PHE A 244 -1.07 -13.86 -17.82
CA PHE A 244 -0.51 -13.25 -16.61
C PHE A 244 -0.18 -11.77 -16.79
N SER A 245 0.46 -11.39 -17.90
CA SER A 245 0.78 -9.97 -18.18
C SER A 245 -0.47 -9.10 -18.19
N GLN A 246 -1.54 -9.56 -18.84
CA GLN A 246 -2.80 -8.83 -18.95
C GLN A 246 -3.51 -8.70 -17.59
N ASN A 247 -3.49 -9.75 -16.78
CA ASN A 247 -4.03 -9.71 -15.42
C ASN A 247 -3.21 -8.81 -14.48
N LEU A 248 -1.88 -8.80 -14.64
CA LEU A 248 -0.98 -7.92 -13.90
C LEU A 248 -1.22 -6.45 -14.24
N GLU A 249 -1.38 -6.10 -15.51
CA GLU A 249 -1.83 -4.75 -15.91
C GLU A 249 -3.17 -4.42 -15.27
N GLY A 250 -4.11 -5.35 -15.38
CA GLY A 250 -5.46 -5.27 -14.83
C GLY A 250 -6.36 -4.28 -15.57
N VAL A 251 -7.57 -4.12 -15.04
CA VAL A 251 -8.64 -3.30 -15.61
C VAL A 251 -8.99 -2.19 -14.63
N ARG A 252 -9.07 -0.96 -15.14
CA ARG A 252 -9.33 0.24 -14.33
C ARG A 252 -10.70 0.18 -13.64
N ASP A 253 -11.75 -0.09 -14.41
CA ASP A 253 -13.13 -0.08 -13.93
C ASP A 253 -13.38 -1.17 -12.87
N ASP A 254 -12.70 -2.31 -13.02
CA ASP A 254 -12.76 -3.42 -12.05
C ASP A 254 -11.82 -3.22 -10.86
N ARG A 255 -10.99 -2.16 -10.89
CA ARG A 255 -9.94 -1.85 -9.91
C ARG A 255 -8.99 -3.03 -9.68
N THR A 256 -8.52 -3.63 -10.76
CA THR A 256 -7.62 -4.79 -10.71
C THR A 256 -6.19 -4.48 -11.19
N GLY A 257 -5.22 -5.26 -10.73
CA GLY A 257 -3.82 -5.21 -11.14
C GLY A 257 -3.13 -3.88 -10.83
N VAL A 258 -2.17 -3.51 -11.68
CA VAL A 258 -1.47 -2.23 -11.61
C VAL A 258 -2.44 -1.08 -11.80
N ARG A 259 -3.38 -1.14 -12.76
CA ARG A 259 -4.36 -0.06 -12.93
C ARG A 259 -5.24 0.15 -11.70
N GLY A 260 -5.65 -0.95 -11.06
CA GLY A 260 -6.49 -0.93 -9.87
C GLY A 260 -5.85 -0.30 -8.65
N ILE A 261 -4.57 -0.57 -8.39
CA ILE A 261 -3.88 0.09 -7.27
C ILE A 261 -3.73 1.61 -7.51
N PHE A 262 -3.67 2.07 -8.77
CA PHE A 262 -3.68 3.50 -9.08
C PHE A 262 -5.06 4.17 -8.90
N GLU A 263 -6.15 3.43 -8.73
CA GLU A 263 -7.45 4.02 -8.36
C GLU A 263 -7.53 4.37 -6.87
N VAL A 264 -6.49 4.07 -6.08
CA VAL A 264 -6.39 4.45 -4.67
C VAL A 264 -5.69 5.80 -4.53
N ASP A 265 -6.48 6.87 -4.41
CA ASP A 265 -6.02 8.27 -4.40
C ASP A 265 -4.90 8.58 -3.43
N GLU A 266 -4.93 8.00 -2.23
CA GLU A 266 -3.97 8.33 -1.16
C GLU A 266 -2.56 7.74 -1.36
N ILE A 267 -2.36 6.84 -2.31
CA ILE A 267 -1.02 6.28 -2.59
C ILE A 267 -0.11 7.40 -3.09
N THR A 268 1.12 7.42 -2.59
CA THR A 268 2.15 8.43 -2.90
C THR A 268 3.45 7.87 -3.46
N MET A 269 3.66 6.57 -3.31
CA MET A 269 4.80 5.87 -3.87
C MET A 269 4.40 4.43 -4.20
N LEU A 270 4.92 3.87 -5.28
CA LEU A 270 4.52 2.54 -5.74
C LEU A 270 5.71 1.69 -6.17
N ALA A 271 5.63 0.38 -5.93
CA ALA A 271 6.57 -0.60 -6.46
C ALA A 271 5.87 -1.91 -6.86
N CYS A 272 6.43 -2.58 -7.87
CA CYS A 272 6.00 -3.90 -8.32
C CYS A 272 7.18 -4.88 -8.29
N PRO A 273 7.69 -5.26 -7.10
CA PRO A 273 8.95 -6.02 -6.98
C PRO A 273 8.91 -7.37 -7.71
N ASP A 274 7.73 -8.01 -7.77
CA ASP A 274 7.57 -9.33 -8.38
C ASP A 274 7.44 -9.32 -9.90
N VAL A 275 7.44 -8.14 -10.56
CA VAL A 275 7.71 -8.10 -12.00
C VAL A 275 9.08 -8.73 -12.31
N MET A 276 10.04 -8.56 -11.39
CA MET A 276 11.37 -9.17 -11.48
C MET A 276 11.35 -10.67 -11.18
N ARG A 277 10.46 -11.12 -10.28
CA ARG A 277 10.28 -12.55 -10.02
C ARG A 277 9.67 -13.25 -11.23
N ALA A 278 8.62 -12.67 -11.80
CA ALA A 278 8.00 -13.20 -13.01
C ALA A 278 8.98 -13.23 -14.20
N TYR A 279 9.86 -12.24 -14.30
CA TYR A 279 10.95 -12.24 -15.29
C TYR A 279 11.96 -13.38 -15.08
N GLN A 280 12.44 -13.58 -13.84
CA GLN A 280 13.40 -14.65 -13.52
C GLN A 280 12.84 -16.04 -13.82
N GLU A 281 11.55 -16.23 -13.57
CA GLU A 281 10.84 -17.48 -13.80
C GLU A 281 10.34 -17.62 -15.24
N GLN A 282 10.74 -16.71 -16.14
CA GLN A 282 10.40 -16.72 -17.56
C GLN A 282 8.89 -16.68 -17.84
N VAL A 283 8.11 -16.23 -16.86
CA VAL A 283 6.67 -15.95 -17.01
C VAL A 283 6.47 -14.67 -17.83
N LEU A 284 7.35 -13.68 -17.62
CA LEU A 284 7.43 -12.47 -18.43
C LEU A 284 8.78 -12.41 -19.14
N ASN A 285 8.77 -11.94 -20.39
CA ASN A 285 9.99 -11.50 -21.06
C ASN A 285 10.32 -10.03 -20.72
N LEU A 286 11.49 -9.55 -21.16
CA LEU A 286 11.95 -8.20 -20.82
C LEU A 286 11.07 -7.08 -21.40
N ASP A 287 10.50 -7.28 -22.60
CA ASP A 287 9.61 -6.29 -23.22
C ASP A 287 8.30 -6.16 -22.44
N GLN A 288 7.77 -7.27 -21.91
CA GLN A 288 6.61 -7.25 -21.02
C GLN A 288 6.93 -6.57 -19.69
N VAL A 289 8.11 -6.81 -19.11
CA VAL A 289 8.58 -6.09 -17.91
C VAL A 289 8.63 -4.59 -18.18
N HIS A 290 9.19 -4.17 -19.32
CA HIS A 290 9.20 -2.77 -19.74
C HIS A 290 7.79 -2.20 -19.90
N GLY A 291 6.85 -2.95 -20.46
CA GLY A 291 5.44 -2.55 -20.57
C GLY A 291 4.79 -2.25 -19.22
N ILE A 292 5.02 -3.09 -18.21
CA ILE A 292 4.51 -2.86 -16.84
C ILE A 292 5.17 -1.64 -16.20
N ILE A 293 6.49 -1.45 -16.36
CA ILE A 293 7.19 -0.28 -15.84
C ILE A 293 6.68 1.00 -16.52
N GLU A 294 6.53 0.99 -17.85
CA GLU A 294 5.99 2.10 -18.62
C GLU A 294 4.58 2.48 -18.15
N LEU A 295 3.71 1.48 -17.94
CA LEU A 295 2.37 1.71 -17.40
C LEU A 295 2.42 2.44 -16.06
N MET A 296 3.25 1.98 -15.11
CA MET A 296 3.38 2.62 -13.80
C MET A 296 3.89 4.07 -13.91
N ILE A 297 4.88 4.33 -14.77
CA ILE A 297 5.40 5.68 -14.99
C ILE A 297 4.33 6.59 -15.62
N SER A 298 3.70 6.13 -16.70
CA SER A 298 2.66 6.86 -17.43
C SER A 298 1.46 7.21 -16.54
N MET A 299 1.10 6.34 -15.60
CA MET A 299 0.03 6.61 -14.62
C MET A 299 0.45 7.61 -13.55
N CYS A 300 1.74 7.67 -13.16
CA CYS A 300 2.24 8.74 -12.27
C CYS A 300 2.29 10.09 -13.00
N GLU A 301 2.56 10.10 -14.30
CA GLU A 301 2.58 11.32 -15.13
C GLU A 301 1.18 11.86 -15.46
N GLY A 302 0.11 11.09 -15.21
CA GLY A 302 -1.26 11.47 -15.57
C GLY A 302 -1.57 11.35 -17.07
N SER A 303 -0.67 10.79 -17.88
CA SER A 303 -0.82 10.68 -19.34
C SER A 303 -1.71 9.51 -19.80
N ALA A 304 -2.05 8.59 -18.90
CA ALA A 304 -2.77 7.36 -19.23
C ALA A 304 -4.32 7.46 -19.15
N SER A 305 -4.88 8.57 -18.69
CA SER A 305 -6.34 8.73 -18.49
C SER A 305 -6.82 10.03 -19.12
N GLY A 306 -7.08 10.01 -20.42
CA GLY A 306 -7.39 11.15 -21.29
C GLY A 306 -8.49 12.15 -20.88
N ASP A 307 -8.97 12.20 -19.64
CA ASP A 307 -9.98 13.13 -19.13
C ASP A 307 -9.83 13.53 -17.64
N ILE A 308 -8.64 13.51 -17.01
CA ILE A 308 -8.48 14.00 -15.62
C ILE A 308 -7.34 15.03 -15.51
N PRO A 309 -7.61 16.30 -15.14
CA PRO A 309 -6.57 17.29 -14.96
C PRO A 309 -6.02 17.24 -13.52
N ASN A 310 -5.20 16.24 -13.18
CA ASN A 310 -4.07 16.39 -12.23
C ASN A 310 -3.33 15.06 -12.04
N PRO A 311 -1.98 15.04 -12.01
CA PRO A 311 -1.26 13.84 -11.64
C PRO A 311 -1.53 13.49 -10.17
N PRO A 312 -1.74 12.21 -9.82
CA PRO A 312 -1.70 11.82 -8.43
C PRO A 312 -0.31 12.14 -7.87
N ASN A 313 -0.22 12.62 -6.62
CA ASN A 313 1.03 12.89 -5.89
C ASN A 313 1.84 11.59 -5.69
N ARG A 314 2.36 11.01 -6.76
CA ARG A 314 2.86 9.63 -6.83
C ARG A 314 4.20 9.54 -7.55
N MET A 315 5.05 8.66 -7.04
CA MET A 315 6.26 8.25 -7.71
C MET A 315 6.39 6.72 -7.74
N VAL A 316 6.97 6.19 -8.81
CA VAL A 316 7.32 4.77 -8.88
C VAL A 316 8.78 4.57 -8.46
N VAL A 317 9.02 3.60 -7.59
CA VAL A 317 10.36 3.14 -7.22
C VAL A 317 10.66 1.89 -8.02
N LEU A 318 11.68 1.98 -8.85
CA LEU A 318 12.09 0.95 -9.80
C LEU A 318 13.34 0.24 -9.33
N ASP A 319 13.42 -1.02 -9.71
CA ASP A 319 14.56 -1.88 -9.50
C ASP A 319 15.14 -2.28 -10.86
N ALA A 320 16.46 -2.49 -10.91
CA ALA A 320 17.08 -3.07 -12.11
C ALA A 320 16.70 -4.56 -12.24
N PRO A 321 16.69 -5.15 -13.45
CA PRO A 321 16.55 -6.58 -13.62
C PRO A 321 17.62 -7.36 -12.83
N PRO A 322 17.28 -8.55 -12.32
CA PRO A 322 18.17 -9.33 -11.47
C PRO A 322 19.44 -9.84 -12.16
N ASP A 323 19.43 -9.97 -13.49
CA ASP A 323 20.56 -10.35 -14.32
C ASP A 323 21.49 -9.16 -14.65
N ALA A 324 21.04 -7.92 -14.43
CA ALA A 324 21.85 -6.71 -14.51
C ALA A 324 22.66 -6.46 -13.22
N VAL A 325 23.56 -7.40 -12.91
CA VAL A 325 24.32 -7.39 -11.65
C VAL A 325 25.39 -6.30 -11.62
N LYS A 326 26.11 -6.09 -12.72
CA LYS A 326 27.20 -5.10 -12.83
C LYS A 326 26.69 -3.73 -13.26
N PRO A 327 27.38 -2.62 -12.89
CA PRO A 327 26.98 -1.26 -13.25
C PRO A 327 26.69 -1.07 -14.74
N GLN A 328 27.56 -1.59 -15.61
CA GLN A 328 27.41 -1.46 -17.07
C GLN A 328 26.13 -2.12 -17.59
N GLN A 329 25.75 -3.28 -17.04
CA GLN A 329 24.55 -4.01 -17.45
C GLN A 329 23.28 -3.24 -17.08
N VAL A 330 23.28 -2.53 -15.95
CA VAL A 330 22.16 -1.67 -15.54
C VAL A 330 22.04 -0.48 -16.48
N VAL A 331 23.17 0.12 -16.88
CA VAL A 331 23.19 1.20 -17.88
C VAL A 331 22.68 0.71 -19.23
N GLU A 332 23.15 -0.46 -19.70
CA GLU A 332 22.69 -1.06 -20.96
C GLU A 332 21.19 -1.38 -20.93
N TRP A 333 20.68 -1.90 -19.81
CA TRP A 333 19.24 -2.10 -19.64
C TRP A 333 18.47 -0.78 -19.67
N LEU A 334 18.92 0.23 -18.91
CA LEU A 334 18.25 1.53 -18.85
C LEU A 334 18.25 2.23 -20.22
N ASN A 335 19.34 2.13 -20.98
CA ASN A 335 19.44 2.66 -22.34
C ASN A 335 18.52 1.93 -23.32
N ARG A 336 18.35 0.61 -23.17
CA ARG A 336 17.39 -0.16 -23.98
C ARG A 336 15.94 0.18 -23.62
N PHE A 337 15.65 0.33 -22.32
CA PHE A 337 14.33 0.76 -21.85
C PHE A 337 14.00 2.18 -22.33
N ASN A 338 15.03 3.04 -22.40
CA ASN A 338 14.98 4.40 -22.95
C ASN A 338 13.83 5.27 -22.40
N ARG A 339 13.43 5.04 -21.15
CA ARG A 339 12.37 5.79 -20.49
C ARG A 339 12.93 6.62 -19.34
N ARG A 340 12.59 7.91 -19.34
CA ARG A 340 13.00 8.92 -18.36
C ARG A 340 11.76 9.57 -17.78
N SER A 341 11.77 9.87 -16.48
CA SER A 341 10.67 10.56 -15.82
C SER A 341 11.09 11.14 -14.48
N MET A 342 10.59 12.34 -14.17
CA MET A 342 10.73 12.92 -12.83
C MET A 342 9.92 12.16 -11.77
N PHE A 343 8.93 11.36 -12.16
CA PHE A 343 8.10 10.58 -11.25
C PHE A 343 8.62 9.16 -11.00
N ALA A 344 9.82 8.83 -11.48
CA ALA A 344 10.43 7.53 -11.27
C ALA A 344 11.79 7.66 -10.56
N ALA A 345 12.13 6.69 -9.71
CA ALA A 345 13.42 6.61 -9.05
C ALA A 345 13.97 5.18 -9.12
N LEU A 346 15.16 5.00 -9.69
CA LEU A 346 15.80 3.69 -9.83
C LEU A 346 16.88 3.51 -8.75
N TYR A 347 16.85 2.38 -8.05
CA TYR A 347 17.85 2.01 -7.06
C TYR A 347 18.64 0.77 -7.47
N TYR A 348 19.94 0.80 -7.17
CA TYR A 348 20.91 -0.24 -7.49
C TYR A 348 21.96 -0.31 -6.40
N PRO A 349 22.52 -1.47 -6.05
CA PRO A 349 22.17 -2.82 -6.48
C PRO A 349 21.02 -3.42 -5.68
N TRP A 350 20.66 -4.65 -6.03
CA TRP A 350 19.84 -5.51 -5.17
C TRP A 350 20.51 -5.71 -3.80
N ILE A 351 19.70 -5.91 -2.77
CA ILE A 351 20.12 -5.99 -1.37
C ILE A 351 19.97 -7.42 -0.85
N LYS A 352 20.85 -7.81 0.08
CA LYS A 352 20.76 -9.11 0.77
C LYS A 352 20.01 -8.93 2.08
N VAL A 353 19.01 -9.79 2.30
CA VAL A 353 18.23 -9.87 3.54
C VAL A 353 18.18 -11.32 4.02
N PRO A 354 17.98 -11.57 5.33
CA PRO A 354 17.77 -12.94 5.83
C PRO A 354 16.56 -13.60 5.16
N ASN A 355 16.66 -14.87 4.76
CA ASN A 355 15.54 -15.66 4.25
C ASN A 355 15.05 -16.64 5.33
N PRO A 356 13.88 -16.40 5.96
CA PRO A 356 13.30 -17.34 6.92
C PRO A 356 12.99 -18.72 6.33
N ARG A 357 12.74 -18.79 5.01
CA ARG A 357 12.39 -20.04 4.29
C ARG A 357 13.59 -20.89 3.88
N ASP A 358 14.81 -20.37 3.96
CA ASP A 358 16.03 -21.13 3.67
C ASP A 358 16.99 -21.13 4.86
N ARG A 359 16.52 -21.63 6.02
CA ARG A 359 17.35 -21.82 7.23
C ARG A 359 18.14 -20.55 7.65
N GLY A 360 17.63 -19.36 7.31
CA GLY A 360 18.28 -18.08 7.58
C GLY A 360 19.38 -17.67 6.60
N ASN A 361 19.66 -18.44 5.54
CA ASN A 361 20.56 -18.02 4.47
C ASN A 361 20.07 -16.72 3.81
N PRO A 362 20.97 -15.83 3.38
CA PRO A 362 20.55 -14.59 2.75
C PRO A 362 19.97 -14.81 1.35
N ILE A 363 18.96 -14.03 1.00
CA ILE A 363 18.40 -13.91 -0.35
C ILE A 363 18.64 -12.49 -0.89
N LEU A 364 18.86 -12.37 -2.20
CA LEU A 364 18.87 -11.08 -2.90
C LEU A 364 17.43 -10.67 -3.22
N VAL A 365 17.06 -9.44 -2.84
CA VAL A 365 15.74 -8.87 -3.13
C VAL A 365 15.88 -7.47 -3.75
N PRO A 366 14.89 -7.04 -4.53
CA PRO A 366 14.83 -5.66 -5.02
C PRO A 366 14.79 -4.65 -3.86
N PRO A 367 15.51 -3.51 -3.94
CA PRO A 367 15.58 -2.56 -2.84
C PRO A 367 14.33 -1.71 -2.63
N CYS A 368 13.40 -1.64 -3.60
CA CYS A 368 12.26 -0.73 -3.59
C CYS A 368 11.51 -0.63 -2.25
N GLY A 369 11.11 -1.75 -1.63
CA GLY A 369 10.35 -1.73 -0.38
C GLY A 369 11.13 -1.14 0.80
N HIS A 370 12.42 -1.49 0.92
CA HIS A 370 13.28 -0.96 1.98
C HIS A 370 13.51 0.55 1.80
N VAL A 371 13.74 0.97 0.56
CA VAL A 371 13.95 2.37 0.20
C VAL A 371 12.69 3.19 0.44
N MET A 372 11.51 2.71 0.04
CA MET A 372 10.22 3.37 0.31
C MET A 372 9.95 3.52 1.81
N GLY A 373 10.39 2.55 2.62
CA GLY A 373 10.32 2.67 4.08
C GLY A 373 11.25 3.77 4.61
N VAL A 374 12.45 3.89 4.04
CA VAL A 374 13.38 4.98 4.38
C VAL A 374 12.82 6.34 3.95
N TRP A 375 12.13 6.42 2.80
CA TRP A 375 11.42 7.62 2.38
C TRP A 375 10.39 8.03 3.44
N ALA A 376 9.53 7.09 3.85
CA ALA A 376 8.52 7.34 4.89
C ALA A 376 9.14 7.86 6.21
N ARG A 377 10.19 7.19 6.69
CA ARG A 377 10.91 7.62 7.90
C ARG A 377 11.57 8.99 7.75
N THR A 378 12.13 9.29 6.59
CA THR A 378 12.77 10.59 6.33
C THR A 378 11.71 11.69 6.33
N ASP A 379 10.59 11.47 5.66
CA ASP A 379 9.48 12.41 5.62
C ASP A 379 8.94 12.70 7.03
N GLU A 380 8.72 11.66 7.83
CA GLU A 380 8.18 11.80 9.18
C GLU A 380 9.13 12.53 10.13
N THR A 381 10.44 12.26 10.02
CA THR A 381 11.44 12.80 10.96
C THR A 381 12.05 14.13 10.53
N ARG A 382 12.06 14.42 9.23
CA ARG A 382 12.81 15.55 8.63
C ARG A 382 12.02 16.32 7.57
N GLY A 383 10.82 15.90 7.23
CA GLY A 383 9.99 16.49 6.17
C GLY A 383 10.35 15.97 4.77
N VAL A 384 9.35 15.97 3.88
CA VAL A 384 9.44 15.47 2.49
C VAL A 384 10.52 16.17 1.63
N TYR A 385 10.90 17.40 2.03
CA TYR A 385 11.93 18.20 1.38
C TYR A 385 13.37 17.72 1.68
N LYS A 386 13.55 16.82 2.65
CA LYS A 386 14.85 16.21 2.93
C LYS A 386 15.09 15.02 1.99
N ALA A 387 16.22 15.04 1.27
CA ALA A 387 16.65 13.92 0.45
C ALA A 387 16.85 12.63 1.30
N PRO A 388 16.23 11.49 0.93
CA PRO A 388 16.33 10.20 1.65
C PRO A 388 17.63 9.44 1.31
N ALA A 389 18.77 10.13 1.41
CA ALA A 389 20.11 9.59 1.17
C ALA A 389 21.00 9.80 2.41
N ASN A 390 22.12 9.08 2.46
CA ASN A 390 22.96 8.87 3.65
C ASN A 390 22.22 8.12 4.78
N GLU A 391 21.16 7.41 4.44
CA GLU A 391 20.34 6.64 5.37
C GLU A 391 20.77 5.17 5.42
N VAL A 392 20.64 4.54 6.59
CA VAL A 392 20.86 3.10 6.75
C VAL A 392 19.54 2.37 6.45
N PRO A 393 19.49 1.47 5.45
CA PRO A 393 18.35 0.59 5.26
C PRO A 393 18.41 -0.55 6.29
N ARG A 394 17.46 -0.58 7.22
CA ARG A 394 17.33 -1.61 8.27
C ARG A 394 16.97 -2.95 7.64
N GLY A 395 17.49 -4.04 8.20
CA GLY A 395 17.27 -5.41 7.71
C GLY A 395 18.21 -5.84 6.57
N VAL A 396 18.97 -4.92 5.99
CA VAL A 396 19.94 -5.21 4.93
C VAL A 396 21.26 -5.67 5.53
N ILE A 397 21.71 -6.86 5.13
CA ILE A 397 22.92 -7.52 5.65
C ILE A 397 24.04 -7.62 4.60
N GLY A 398 23.79 -7.19 3.37
CA GLY A 398 24.77 -7.19 2.30
C GLY A 398 24.21 -6.62 1.01
N LEU A 399 25.07 -6.52 -0.02
CA LEU A 399 24.71 -6.05 -1.35
C LEU A 399 24.94 -7.15 -2.39
N GLY A 400 24.17 -7.13 -3.48
CA GLY A 400 24.40 -7.98 -4.64
C GLY A 400 25.67 -7.61 -5.42
N TYR A 401 26.08 -6.35 -5.30
CA TYR A 401 27.31 -5.82 -5.90
C TYR A 401 27.91 -4.74 -4.99
N GLU A 402 29.23 -4.68 -4.85
CA GLU A 402 29.90 -3.64 -4.06
C GLU A 402 30.34 -2.50 -4.97
N THR A 403 29.42 -1.56 -5.22
CA THR A 403 29.67 -0.41 -6.09
C THR A 403 30.74 0.50 -5.51
N ASN A 404 31.82 0.71 -6.26
CA ASN A 404 32.88 1.63 -5.87
C ASN A 404 32.57 3.09 -6.26
N PHE A 405 33.45 4.01 -5.86
CA PHE A 405 33.26 5.44 -6.10
C PHE A 405 33.22 5.80 -7.60
N ARG A 406 34.14 5.25 -8.41
CA ARG A 406 34.21 5.55 -9.85
C ARG A 406 33.01 5.02 -10.61
N GLU A 407 32.54 3.84 -10.25
CA GLU A 407 31.31 3.28 -10.83
C GLU A 407 30.11 4.16 -10.49
N GLN A 408 29.99 4.60 -9.24
CA GLN A 408 28.93 5.53 -8.85
C GLN A 408 29.00 6.85 -9.63
N GLU A 409 30.19 7.41 -9.86
CA GLU A 409 30.35 8.64 -10.67
C GLU A 409 29.78 8.49 -12.09
N LEU A 410 29.79 7.27 -12.65
CA LEU A 410 29.18 6.98 -13.96
C LEU A 410 27.67 6.77 -13.87
N LEU A 411 27.18 6.13 -12.80
CA LEU A 411 25.77 5.79 -12.61
C LEU A 411 24.91 7.01 -12.21
N ASN A 412 25.46 7.89 -11.39
CA ASN A 412 24.71 8.98 -10.77
C ASN A 412 24.19 10.04 -11.78
N PRO A 413 24.95 10.47 -12.81
CA PRO A 413 24.43 11.32 -13.90
C PRO A 413 23.22 10.73 -14.61
N LEU A 414 23.09 9.40 -14.64
CA LEU A 414 21.98 8.70 -15.28
C LEU A 414 20.75 8.57 -14.37
N GLY A 415 20.77 9.09 -13.14
CA GLY A 415 19.67 8.98 -12.18
C GLY A 415 19.58 7.62 -11.49
N ILE A 416 20.66 6.82 -11.54
CA ILE A 416 20.73 5.51 -10.87
C ILE A 416 21.24 5.72 -9.44
N ASN A 417 20.37 5.51 -8.45
CA ASN A 417 20.68 5.72 -7.04
C ASN A 417 21.42 4.53 -6.45
N CYS A 418 22.68 4.74 -6.07
CA CYS A 418 23.52 3.67 -5.54
C CYS A 418 23.25 3.40 -4.05
N ILE A 419 23.16 2.13 -3.65
CA ILE A 419 23.27 1.66 -2.27
C ILE A 419 24.67 1.09 -2.11
N ARG A 420 25.42 1.56 -1.11
CA ARG A 420 26.86 1.27 -0.98
C ARG A 420 27.25 0.88 0.43
N SER A 421 28.22 -0.02 0.54
CA SER A 421 28.91 -0.29 1.81
C SER A 421 30.04 0.72 2.02
N PHE A 422 30.13 1.26 3.22
CA PHE A 422 31.19 2.17 3.63
C PHE A 422 31.94 1.63 4.85
N PRO A 423 33.28 1.65 4.84
CA PRO A 423 34.08 1.32 6.02
C PRO A 423 33.61 2.13 7.24
N ASN A 424 33.37 1.44 8.36
CA ASN A 424 32.93 2.01 9.64
C ASN A 424 31.59 2.78 9.62
N ARG A 425 30.86 2.80 8.50
CA ARG A 425 29.55 3.48 8.38
C ARG A 425 28.42 2.54 7.94
N GLY A 426 28.76 1.31 7.55
CA GLY A 426 27.83 0.29 7.11
C GLY A 426 27.25 0.56 5.73
N ILE A 427 26.15 -0.13 5.41
CA ILE A 427 25.42 0.04 4.16
C ILE A 427 24.59 1.34 4.23
N ARG A 428 24.65 2.13 3.16
CA ARG A 428 23.94 3.41 3.04
C ARG A 428 23.27 3.53 1.69
N ILE A 429 22.05 4.06 1.67
CA ILE A 429 21.47 4.64 0.45
C ILE A 429 22.26 5.91 0.13
N TRP A 430 22.85 5.97 -1.06
CA TRP A 430 23.85 6.97 -1.42
C TRP A 430 23.52 7.67 -2.76
N GLY A 431 22.23 7.91 -2.98
CA GLY A 431 21.68 8.69 -4.08
C GLY A 431 20.23 9.07 -3.78
N ALA A 432 19.77 10.20 -4.31
CA ALA A 432 18.39 10.66 -4.18
C ALA A 432 17.89 11.40 -5.45
N ARG A 433 18.28 10.91 -6.62
CA ARG A 433 17.93 11.45 -7.93
C ARG A 433 16.72 10.73 -8.53
N THR A 434 15.93 11.47 -9.31
CA THR A 434 14.87 10.91 -10.16
C THR A 434 15.49 10.35 -11.45
N LEU A 435 14.69 9.65 -12.25
CA LEU A 435 15.05 9.17 -13.59
C LEU A 435 14.82 10.21 -14.69
N VAL A 436 14.66 11.49 -14.34
CA VAL A 436 14.48 12.56 -15.33
C VAL A 436 15.70 12.65 -16.26
N GLU A 437 15.53 13.29 -17.42
CA GLU A 437 16.64 13.58 -18.33
C GLU A 437 17.77 14.35 -17.61
N PRO A 438 19.05 14.00 -17.83
CA PRO A 438 20.15 14.57 -17.04
C PRO A 438 20.29 16.11 -17.09
N ASP A 439 19.83 16.72 -18.19
CA ASP A 439 19.82 18.16 -18.45
C ASP A 439 18.68 18.91 -17.72
N LYS A 440 17.59 18.22 -17.34
CA LYS A 440 16.50 18.79 -16.52
C LYS A 440 16.87 18.84 -15.04
N THR A 441 17.66 19.84 -14.68
CA THR A 441 18.21 20.00 -13.33
C THR A 441 17.18 20.33 -12.26
N GLU A 442 16.05 20.92 -12.65
CA GLU A 442 14.97 21.37 -11.77
C GLU A 442 14.22 20.21 -11.12
N TRP A 443 14.12 19.07 -11.80
CA TRP A 443 13.43 17.86 -11.33
C TRP A 443 14.37 16.73 -10.93
N ARG A 444 15.67 17.02 -10.87
CA ARG A 444 16.73 16.02 -10.65
C ARG A 444 16.58 15.26 -9.34
N TYR A 445 16.07 15.89 -8.28
CA TYR A 445 16.06 15.31 -6.94
C TYR A 445 14.68 14.83 -6.51
N ILE A 446 14.65 13.65 -5.90
CA ILE A 446 13.43 13.03 -5.36
C ILE A 446 12.75 13.96 -4.35
N SER A 447 13.50 14.57 -3.43
CA SER A 447 12.91 15.45 -2.42
C SER A 447 12.28 16.72 -3.01
N VAL A 448 12.82 17.21 -4.14
CA VAL A 448 12.23 18.36 -4.84
C VAL A 448 10.92 17.95 -5.50
N ARG A 449 10.91 16.87 -6.30
CA ARG A 449 9.67 16.41 -6.96
C ARG A 449 8.58 16.07 -5.94
N ARG A 450 8.93 15.36 -4.85
CA ARG A 450 7.98 15.00 -3.79
C ARG A 450 7.46 16.21 -3.02
N LEU A 451 8.30 17.20 -2.74
CA LEU A 451 7.84 18.46 -2.12
C LEU A 451 6.85 19.20 -3.01
N ILE A 452 7.14 19.33 -4.31
CA ILE A 452 6.23 20.02 -5.23
C ILE A 452 4.92 19.24 -5.36
N SER A 453 4.95 17.92 -5.50
CA SER A 453 3.74 17.10 -5.57
C SER A 453 2.90 17.15 -4.27
N TYR A 454 3.56 17.24 -3.10
CA TYR A 454 2.89 17.50 -1.83
C TYR A 454 2.21 18.89 -1.80
N ILE A 455 2.87 19.93 -2.31
CA ILE A 455 2.30 21.29 -2.40
C ILE A 455 1.09 21.28 -3.36
N GLU A 456 1.26 20.79 -4.59
CA GLU A 456 0.22 20.70 -5.61
C GLU A 456 -1.04 20.02 -5.06
N LYS A 457 -0.89 18.84 -4.44
CA LYS A 457 -2.04 18.08 -3.92
C LYS A 457 -2.67 18.69 -2.68
N SER A 458 -1.88 19.34 -1.81
CA SER A 458 -2.42 20.06 -0.64
C SER A 458 -3.21 21.29 -1.07
N LEU A 459 -2.72 22.02 -2.09
CA LEU A 459 -3.46 23.14 -2.66
C LEU A 459 -4.77 22.66 -3.29
N GLU A 460 -4.71 21.61 -4.13
CA GLU A 460 -5.89 21.02 -4.76
C GLU A 460 -7.00 20.70 -3.75
N LEU A 461 -6.69 19.99 -2.66
CA LEU A 461 -7.68 19.64 -1.64
C LEU A 461 -8.08 20.83 -0.77
N GLY A 462 -7.12 21.70 -0.41
CA GLY A 462 -7.33 22.84 0.48
C GLY A 462 -8.11 24.00 -0.14
N THR A 463 -8.18 24.08 -1.48
CA THR A 463 -8.89 25.14 -2.21
C THR A 463 -10.18 24.69 -2.88
N GLN A 464 -10.72 23.49 -2.56
CA GLN A 464 -11.99 23.02 -3.13
C GLN A 464 -13.18 23.96 -2.87
N TRP A 465 -13.16 24.70 -1.75
CA TRP A 465 -14.19 25.69 -1.40
C TRP A 465 -14.29 26.87 -2.38
N VAL A 466 -13.29 27.07 -3.25
CA VAL A 466 -13.28 28.14 -4.26
C VAL A 466 -14.28 27.86 -5.39
N VAL A 467 -14.61 26.59 -5.63
CA VAL A 467 -15.52 26.18 -6.70
C VAL A 467 -16.92 26.73 -6.43
N PHE A 468 -17.55 27.34 -7.44
CA PHE A 468 -18.86 27.99 -7.39
C PHE A 468 -18.95 29.29 -6.56
N GLU A 469 -17.83 29.81 -6.04
CA GLU A 469 -17.82 31.14 -5.43
C GLU A 469 -17.90 32.26 -6.50
N PRO A 470 -18.43 33.45 -6.17
CA PRO A 470 -18.37 34.61 -7.04
C PRO A 470 -16.92 34.96 -7.42
N ASN A 471 -16.62 35.01 -8.72
CA ASN A 471 -15.28 35.34 -9.23
C ASN A 471 -15.03 36.86 -9.18
N ASP A 472 -14.76 37.36 -7.98
CA ASP A 472 -14.50 38.77 -7.66
C ASP A 472 -13.19 38.97 -6.88
N GLN A 473 -12.84 40.23 -6.63
CA GLN A 473 -11.61 40.58 -5.92
C GLN A 473 -11.56 40.06 -4.48
N ASP A 474 -12.73 39.86 -3.84
CA ASP A 474 -12.79 39.32 -2.48
C ASP A 474 -12.41 37.83 -2.48
N LEU A 475 -12.89 37.05 -3.45
CA LEU A 475 -12.43 35.67 -3.67
C LEU A 475 -10.92 35.63 -3.92
N TRP A 476 -10.40 36.50 -4.80
CA TRP A 476 -8.98 36.54 -5.12
C TRP A 476 -8.10 36.81 -3.89
N ALA A 477 -8.51 37.77 -3.05
CA ALA A 477 -7.82 38.07 -1.80
C ALA A 477 -7.89 36.92 -0.79
N ARG A 478 -9.04 36.25 -0.66
CA ARG A 478 -9.20 35.07 0.21
C ARG A 478 -8.29 33.93 -0.23
N VAL A 479 -8.28 33.60 -1.51
CA VAL A 479 -7.42 32.54 -2.08
C VAL A 479 -5.94 32.87 -1.87
N THR A 480 -5.51 34.07 -2.25
CA THR A 480 -4.12 34.50 -2.13
C THR A 480 -3.63 34.39 -0.69
N ARG A 481 -4.42 34.86 0.28
CA ARG A 481 -4.09 34.77 1.71
C ARG A 481 -3.98 33.33 2.19
N THR A 482 -4.92 32.47 1.81
CA THR A 482 -4.96 31.06 2.25
C THR A 482 -3.77 30.26 1.72
N VAL A 483 -3.46 30.41 0.42
CA VAL A 483 -2.29 29.77 -0.20
C VAL A 483 -0.99 30.33 0.39
N SER A 484 -0.89 31.66 0.58
CA SER A 484 0.31 32.28 1.16
C SER A 484 0.58 31.79 2.58
N ASN A 485 -0.44 31.69 3.43
CA ASN A 485 -0.30 31.19 4.80
C ASN A 485 0.23 29.73 4.83
N PHE A 486 -0.21 28.91 3.88
CA PHE A 486 0.26 27.53 3.75
C PHE A 486 1.74 27.46 3.33
N LEU A 487 2.12 28.21 2.29
CA LEU A 487 3.50 28.25 1.80
C LEU A 487 4.45 28.88 2.82
N GLU A 488 3.98 29.86 3.61
CA GLU A 488 4.77 30.44 4.69
C GLU A 488 5.08 29.42 5.78
N ARG A 489 4.12 28.55 6.14
CA ARG A 489 4.37 27.43 7.06
C ARG A 489 5.45 26.49 6.52
N ILE A 490 5.34 26.10 5.25
CA ILE A 490 6.32 25.24 4.57
C ILE A 490 7.71 25.91 4.52
N TRP A 491 7.79 27.22 4.27
CA TRP A 491 9.04 27.97 4.33
C TRP A 491 9.64 28.01 5.74
N ARG A 492 8.82 28.26 6.77
CA ARG A 492 9.26 28.25 8.18
C ARG A 492 9.75 26.86 8.63
N GLU A 493 9.23 25.79 8.03
CA GLU A 493 9.73 24.43 8.22
C GLU A 493 11.09 24.19 7.54
N GLY A 494 11.59 25.12 6.73
CA GLY A 494 12.89 25.03 6.05
C GLY A 494 12.85 24.33 4.69
N ALA A 495 11.66 24.10 4.13
CA ALA A 495 11.49 23.40 2.86
C ALA A 495 11.71 24.30 1.64
N LEU A 496 11.54 25.62 1.80
CA LEU A 496 11.75 26.61 0.75
C LEU A 496 12.99 27.47 1.06
N PHE A 497 13.77 27.78 0.02
CA PHE A 497 14.97 28.60 0.10
C PHE A 497 14.63 30.09 0.02
N GLY A 498 15.23 30.90 0.90
CA GLY A 498 15.07 32.36 0.90
C GLY A 498 15.13 32.92 2.32
N ALA A 499 15.66 34.14 2.48
CA ALA A 499 15.74 34.81 3.79
C ALA A 499 14.40 35.44 4.21
N SER A 500 13.46 35.57 3.28
CA SER A 500 12.10 36.08 3.54
C SER A 500 11.08 35.32 2.68
N PRO A 501 9.78 35.34 3.04
CA PRO A 501 8.72 34.71 2.24
C PRO A 501 8.73 35.13 0.77
N ALA A 502 8.95 36.43 0.50
CA ALA A 502 8.98 36.98 -0.87
C ALA A 502 10.15 36.48 -1.73
N GLN A 503 11.22 35.95 -1.12
CA GLN A 503 12.30 35.27 -1.86
C GLN A 503 12.02 33.78 -2.05
N ALA A 504 11.14 33.21 -1.22
CA ALA A 504 10.86 31.78 -1.16
C ALA A 504 9.66 31.36 -2.02
N PHE A 505 8.62 32.19 -2.12
CA PHE A 505 7.44 31.91 -2.92
C PHE A 505 6.70 33.19 -3.32
N TYR A 506 5.79 33.06 -4.30
CA TYR A 506 4.78 34.06 -4.62
C TYR A 506 3.44 33.39 -4.93
N VAL A 507 2.35 34.15 -4.74
CA VAL A 507 0.99 33.77 -5.12
C VAL A 507 0.36 34.95 -5.85
N LYS A 508 -0.04 34.75 -7.11
CA LYS A 508 -0.67 35.77 -7.95
C LYS A 508 -2.09 35.34 -8.30
N CYS A 509 -3.06 36.17 -7.96
CA CYS A 509 -4.48 36.03 -8.31
C CYS A 509 -5.04 37.45 -8.41
N ASP A 510 -4.94 38.03 -9.60
CA ASP A 510 -5.25 39.43 -9.85
C ASP A 510 -5.93 39.62 -11.22
N GLU A 511 -6.23 40.88 -11.55
CA GLU A 511 -6.94 41.25 -12.79
C GLU A 511 -6.10 41.02 -14.05
N GLU A 512 -4.76 41.11 -13.93
CA GLU A 512 -3.85 40.80 -15.05
C GLU A 512 -3.94 39.31 -15.42
N LEU A 513 -3.98 38.43 -14.41
CA LEU A 513 -4.10 36.99 -14.61
C LEU A 513 -5.56 36.55 -14.90
N ASN A 514 -6.55 37.31 -14.45
CA ASN A 514 -7.98 37.02 -14.58
C ASN A 514 -8.77 38.15 -15.25
N PRO A 515 -8.46 38.48 -16.52
CA PRO A 515 -9.15 39.54 -17.24
C PRO A 515 -10.61 39.14 -17.55
N PRO A 516 -11.50 40.10 -17.89
CA PRO A 516 -12.93 39.85 -18.11
C PRO A 516 -13.25 38.66 -19.03
N GLU A 517 -12.43 38.42 -20.05
CA GLU A 517 -12.59 37.34 -21.03
C GLU A 517 -12.50 35.96 -20.37
N THR A 518 -11.61 35.78 -19.39
CA THR A 518 -11.46 34.51 -18.67
C THR A 518 -12.55 34.32 -17.62
N ARG A 519 -12.99 35.42 -16.98
CA ARG A 519 -14.05 35.40 -15.99
C ARG A 519 -15.41 35.05 -16.58
N ILE A 520 -15.72 35.55 -17.78
CA ILE A 520 -16.95 35.19 -18.50
C ILE A 520 -17.00 33.69 -18.83
N LEU A 521 -15.83 33.04 -18.99
CA LEU A 521 -15.72 31.59 -19.15
C LEU A 521 -15.81 30.82 -17.82
N GLY A 522 -16.02 31.51 -16.70
CA GLY A 522 -16.08 30.90 -15.36
C GLY A 522 -14.73 30.38 -14.85
N ARG A 523 -13.61 30.85 -15.41
CA ARG A 523 -12.26 30.38 -15.03
C ARG A 523 -11.62 31.35 -14.04
N LEU A 524 -10.94 30.80 -13.05
CA LEU A 524 -10.08 31.50 -12.12
C LEU A 524 -8.68 30.89 -12.20
N TYR A 525 -7.70 31.68 -12.63
CA TYR A 525 -6.30 31.33 -12.67
C TYR A 525 -5.59 31.87 -11.42
N ILE A 526 -4.79 31.01 -10.80
CA ILE A 526 -3.95 31.32 -9.65
C ILE A 526 -2.56 30.83 -10.01
N GLU A 527 -1.58 31.72 -10.03
CA GLU A 527 -0.19 31.38 -10.31
C GLU A 527 0.58 31.30 -8.98
N VAL A 528 1.26 30.18 -8.77
CA VAL A 528 2.04 29.92 -7.56
C VAL A 528 3.45 29.54 -7.97
N GLY A 529 4.44 30.30 -7.50
CA GLY A 529 5.85 29.96 -7.64
C GLY A 529 6.48 29.67 -6.29
N VAL A 530 7.33 28.64 -6.23
CA VAL A 530 8.05 28.24 -5.01
C VAL A 530 9.52 27.96 -5.32
N CYS A 531 10.41 28.24 -4.36
CA CYS A 531 11.84 27.97 -4.46
C CYS A 531 12.23 26.84 -3.50
N PRO A 532 12.22 25.56 -3.93
CA PRO A 532 12.52 24.44 -3.05
C PRO A 532 14.01 24.39 -2.67
N VAL A 533 14.30 23.97 -1.44
CA VAL A 533 15.68 23.64 -1.05
C VAL A 533 16.20 22.46 -1.86
N ARG A 534 17.48 22.51 -2.23
CA ARG A 534 18.17 21.45 -2.99
C ARG A 534 19.30 20.84 -2.15
N PRO A 535 19.53 19.53 -2.22
CA PRO A 535 20.59 18.88 -1.46
C PRO A 535 21.97 19.31 -1.96
N ALA A 536 22.90 19.54 -1.02
CA ALA A 536 24.32 19.73 -1.31
C ALA A 536 24.97 18.36 -1.59
N GLU A 537 24.87 17.88 -2.84
CA GLU A 537 25.43 16.59 -3.26
C GLU A 537 26.96 16.59 -3.35
N PHE A 538 27.56 17.74 -3.70
CA PHE A 538 29.00 17.91 -3.83
C PHE A 538 29.47 19.03 -2.91
N VAL A 539 30.44 18.72 -2.04
CA VAL A 539 31.14 19.71 -1.21
C VAL A 539 32.59 19.74 -1.65
N VAL A 540 33.01 20.86 -2.25
CA VAL A 540 34.34 21.02 -2.84
C VAL A 540 35.17 21.96 -1.97
N PHE A 541 36.14 21.42 -1.24
CA PHE A 541 37.15 22.22 -0.55
C PHE A 541 38.25 22.60 -1.55
N ARG A 542 38.49 23.91 -1.71
CA ARG A 542 39.63 24.42 -2.48
C ARG A 542 40.69 24.85 -1.48
N ILE A 543 41.83 24.17 -1.49
CA ILE A 543 42.93 24.41 -0.56
C ILE A 543 44.08 25.03 -1.35
N SER A 544 44.54 26.21 -0.94
CA SER A 544 45.76 26.83 -1.44
C SER A 544 46.77 26.96 -0.29
N GLN A 545 48.05 26.88 -0.63
CA GLN A 545 49.10 27.37 0.26
C GLN A 545 49.13 28.89 0.12
N TRP A 546 48.93 29.60 1.22
CA TRP A 546 48.98 31.06 1.27
C TRP A 546 50.18 31.50 2.11
N ASN A 547 50.99 32.40 1.56
CA ASN A 547 52.23 32.87 2.19
C ASN A 547 52.01 34.06 3.14
N GLY A 548 50.78 34.53 3.33
CA GLY A 548 50.42 35.58 4.30
C GLY A 548 50.95 36.98 3.98
N ILE A 549 51.57 37.19 2.82
CA ILE A 549 51.93 38.52 2.32
C ILE A 549 50.70 39.05 1.58
N GLU A 550 50.07 40.09 2.12
CA GLU A 550 49.02 40.81 1.42
C GLU A 550 49.62 41.50 0.19
N ASP A 551 49.21 41.07 -1.00
CA ASP A 551 49.30 41.95 -2.16
C ASP A 551 48.22 43.02 -1.96
N SER A 552 48.67 44.20 -1.49
CA SER A 552 47.88 45.41 -1.54
C SER A 552 47.73 45.85 -3.00
N GLU A 553 46.66 45.41 -3.66
CA GLU A 553 46.12 46.05 -4.87
C GLU A 553 44.66 46.41 -4.71
#